data_AF-A0A8S3YF07-F1
#
_entry.id   AF-A0A8S3YF07-F1
#
_cell.length_a   1.000
_cell.length_b   1.000
_cell.length_c   1.000
_cell.angle_alpha   90.00
_cell.angle_beta   90.00
_cell.angle_gamma   90.00
#
_symmetry.space_group_name_H-M   'P 1'
#
loop_
_entity.id
_entity.type
_entity.pdbx_description
1 polymer ?
#
loop_
_entity_poly.entity_id
_entity_poly.type
_entity_poly.pdbx_seq_one_letter_code
_entity_poly.pdbx_strand_id
1 'polypeptide(L)'
;MACGNKSIDVPHKREVPSGLRVGYAVRVQLYVQEDACSFHINLNADPCGETIALHFNPRQSEQTVVLNTKDGCWKEPETVPGCFQFQPGQYFEIVFIASDGCFDIYVNGSFYTSYKYRIAVEKVRYLEINGGIILLSVEINEPLQKDFTKKLPCNLRPGDIIRVKGFFYQSAKGFLINLLLGNCSKDIALAFNPRRDENTVVLNSQKNGCWGKEERLPLPCQLKQKTFFEVEISFTTCNVFKIYINGQWFANFTARGDVTDISSVQVKEDAYFYDVNLLTKVDKPFVDTLPLTIGSWVSVNGVVEKCASRFEINLQAGDSPNYGCDIVFHFNPRFTEGCTYRNSVLCGSWGVEEHSEPGFPFKKEERFEIIFLVLCGGYKVFVNGKYYLDYVHRVDPCRVNHVMLTGDADFFKP
;
A
#
# COMPACT_ATOMS: atom_id res chain seq x y z
N MET A 1 -1.97 7.31 7.97
CA MET A 1 -2.84 8.49 8.14
C MET A 1 -4.20 8.06 7.70
N ALA A 2 -5.20 8.23 8.55
CA ALA A 2 -6.59 8.01 8.19
C ALA A 2 -7.02 9.07 7.17
N CYS A 3 -6.98 8.72 5.88
CA CYS A 3 -7.64 9.50 4.84
C CYS A 3 -9.05 8.94 4.66
N GLY A 4 -10.06 9.75 4.96
CA GLY A 4 -11.45 9.41 4.71
C GLY A 4 -11.72 9.56 3.23
N ASN A 5 -11.67 8.44 2.51
CA ASN A 5 -11.89 8.44 1.07
C ASN A 5 -13.30 7.93 0.80
N LYS A 6 -14.07 8.66 0.00
CA LYS A 6 -15.30 8.11 -0.55
C LYS A 6 -14.94 7.05 -1.59
N SER A 7 -15.66 5.93 -1.62
CA SER A 7 -15.56 4.99 -2.72
C SER A 7 -15.87 5.67 -4.06
N ILE A 8 -15.30 5.09 -5.11
CA ILE A 8 -15.45 5.53 -6.49
C ILE A 8 -16.70 4.85 -7.06
N ASP A 9 -17.55 5.62 -7.74
CA ASP A 9 -18.76 5.09 -8.36
C ASP A 9 -18.43 4.05 -9.44
N VAL A 10 -19.22 2.97 -9.49
CA VAL A 10 -19.11 1.88 -10.46
C VAL A 10 -20.41 1.83 -11.29
N PRO A 11 -20.38 1.77 -12.64
CA PRO A 11 -19.19 1.61 -13.48
C PRO A 11 -18.25 2.83 -13.45
N HIS A 12 -16.95 2.56 -13.34
CA HIS A 12 -15.91 3.57 -13.38
C HIS A 12 -15.21 3.55 -14.73
N LYS A 13 -14.96 4.73 -15.31
CA LYS A 13 -14.17 4.87 -16.52
C LYS A 13 -13.20 6.04 -16.42
N ARG A 14 -11.95 5.81 -16.80
CA ARG A 14 -10.87 6.81 -16.73
C ARG A 14 -10.02 6.77 -17.99
N GLU A 15 -9.79 7.93 -18.59
CA GLU A 15 -8.89 8.08 -19.72
C GLU A 15 -7.42 8.12 -19.27
N VAL A 16 -6.54 7.61 -20.12
CA VAL A 16 -5.08 7.67 -20.05
C VAL A 16 -4.61 8.40 -21.31
N PRO A 17 -4.56 9.74 -21.30
CA PRO A 17 -4.37 10.53 -22.52
C PRO A 17 -3.07 10.18 -23.27
N SER A 18 -1.98 9.97 -22.54
CA SER A 18 -0.66 9.58 -23.07
C SER A 18 -0.60 8.13 -23.56
N GLY A 19 -1.58 7.31 -23.18
CA GLY A 19 -1.62 5.87 -23.37
C GLY A 19 -0.68 5.15 -22.41
N LEU A 20 -0.96 3.88 -22.13
CA LEU A 20 -0.03 3.08 -21.33
C LEU A 20 1.27 2.81 -22.10
N ARG A 21 2.38 2.63 -21.37
CA ARG A 21 3.66 2.22 -21.94
C ARG A 21 4.29 1.18 -21.03
N VAL A 22 5.28 0.47 -21.53
CA VAL A 22 6.11 -0.40 -20.70
C VAL A 22 6.65 0.41 -19.51
N GLY A 23 6.52 -0.17 -18.32
CA GLY A 23 6.84 0.45 -17.04
C GLY A 23 5.69 1.20 -16.37
N TYR A 24 4.49 1.26 -16.94
CA TYR A 24 3.31 1.79 -16.23
C TYR A 24 2.73 0.75 -15.27
N ALA A 25 2.17 1.21 -14.14
CA ALA A 25 1.42 0.36 -13.20
C ALA A 25 0.01 0.92 -12.98
N VAL A 26 -1.01 0.08 -13.19
CA VAL A 26 -2.41 0.37 -12.85
C VAL A 26 -2.74 -0.38 -11.57
N ARG A 27 -2.97 0.35 -10.48
CA ARG A 27 -3.31 -0.20 -9.17
C ARG A 27 -4.79 0.05 -8.87
N VAL A 28 -5.49 -1.00 -8.48
CA VAL A 28 -6.92 -1.00 -8.15
C VAL A 28 -7.10 -1.61 -6.78
N GLN A 29 -7.67 -0.85 -5.84
CA GLN A 29 -8.12 -1.38 -4.54
C GLN A 29 -9.64 -1.50 -4.57
N LEU A 30 -10.16 -2.67 -4.21
CA LEU A 30 -11.59 -2.94 -4.24
C LEU A 30 -12.02 -3.89 -3.13
N TYR A 31 -13.32 -3.88 -2.84
CA TYR A 31 -14.01 -4.87 -2.03
C TYR A 31 -15.03 -5.61 -2.89
N VAL A 32 -15.04 -6.94 -2.84
CA VAL A 32 -16.02 -7.77 -3.56
C VAL A 32 -17.30 -7.85 -2.73
N GLN A 33 -18.43 -7.44 -3.31
CA GLN A 33 -19.72 -7.47 -2.61
C GLN A 33 -20.16 -8.90 -2.29
N GLU A 34 -20.95 -9.09 -1.23
CA GLU A 34 -21.37 -10.42 -0.74
C GLU A 34 -22.22 -11.18 -1.77
N ASP A 35 -22.98 -10.46 -2.59
CA ASP A 35 -23.87 -10.97 -3.65
C ASP A 35 -23.24 -10.92 -5.04
N ALA A 36 -21.94 -10.61 -5.14
CA ALA A 36 -21.25 -10.45 -6.41
C ALA A 36 -21.24 -11.75 -7.23
N CYS A 37 -21.72 -11.68 -8.47
CA CYS A 37 -21.63 -12.79 -9.43
C CYS A 37 -20.34 -12.73 -10.29
N SER A 38 -19.90 -11.52 -10.63
CA SER A 38 -18.70 -11.22 -11.41
C SER A 38 -18.31 -9.75 -11.30
N PHE A 39 -17.05 -9.42 -11.56
CA PHE A 39 -16.61 -8.07 -11.89
C PHE A 39 -15.53 -8.09 -12.98
N HIS A 40 -15.28 -6.95 -13.61
CA HIS A 40 -14.21 -6.84 -14.60
C HIS A 40 -13.42 -5.54 -14.51
N ILE A 41 -12.17 -5.63 -14.94
CA ILE A 41 -11.25 -4.51 -15.15
C ILE A 41 -10.77 -4.62 -16.60
N ASN A 42 -11.12 -3.61 -17.40
CA ASN A 42 -10.81 -3.55 -18.82
C ASN A 42 -9.77 -2.46 -19.10
N LEU A 43 -8.71 -2.84 -19.81
CA LEU A 43 -7.75 -1.93 -20.41
C LEU A 43 -8.10 -1.77 -21.89
N ASN A 44 -8.90 -0.75 -22.19
CA ASN A 44 -9.46 -0.49 -23.52
C ASN A 44 -8.55 0.40 -24.36
N ALA A 45 -8.49 0.13 -25.66
CA ALA A 45 -7.83 0.98 -26.64
C ALA A 45 -8.74 2.10 -27.18
N ASP A 46 -10.05 1.94 -27.07
CA ASP A 46 -11.06 2.91 -27.50
C ASP A 46 -12.11 3.15 -26.39
N PRO A 47 -12.88 4.25 -26.47
CA PRO A 47 -13.86 4.58 -25.45
C PRO A 47 -15.16 3.78 -25.56
N CYS A 48 -15.44 3.05 -26.63
CA CYS A 48 -16.68 2.27 -26.77
C CYS A 48 -16.55 0.80 -26.32
N GLY A 49 -15.33 0.32 -26.03
CA GLY A 49 -15.09 -1.06 -25.61
C GLY A 49 -15.16 -2.05 -26.76
N GLU A 50 -14.91 -1.61 -28.00
CA GLU A 50 -14.81 -2.49 -29.17
C GLU A 50 -13.43 -3.14 -29.29
N THR A 51 -12.43 -2.50 -28.69
CA THR A 51 -11.03 -2.93 -28.64
C THR A 51 -10.55 -2.93 -27.19
N ILE A 52 -10.50 -4.10 -26.58
CA ILE A 52 -10.07 -4.33 -25.19
C ILE A 52 -8.76 -5.09 -25.22
N ALA A 53 -7.65 -4.45 -24.85
CA ALA A 53 -6.33 -5.09 -24.84
C ALA A 53 -6.24 -6.18 -23.77
N LEU A 54 -6.79 -5.91 -22.58
CA LEU A 54 -6.93 -6.88 -21.50
C LEU A 54 -8.30 -6.71 -20.85
N HIS A 55 -9.10 -7.76 -20.89
CA HIS A 55 -10.28 -7.98 -20.07
C HIS A 55 -9.90 -8.90 -18.93
N PHE A 56 -9.82 -8.37 -17.71
CA PHE A 56 -9.59 -9.16 -16.50
C PHE A 56 -10.93 -9.36 -15.78
N ASN A 57 -11.45 -10.58 -15.74
CA ASN A 57 -12.80 -10.86 -15.26
C ASN A 57 -12.86 -12.02 -14.26
N PRO A 58 -12.76 -11.72 -12.95
CA PRO A 58 -13.15 -12.64 -11.90
C PRO A 58 -14.65 -12.91 -11.90
N ARG A 59 -15.00 -14.20 -11.89
CA ARG A 59 -16.38 -14.70 -11.90
C ARG A 59 -16.61 -15.54 -10.65
N GLN A 60 -17.21 -14.93 -9.64
CA GLN A 60 -17.52 -15.56 -8.35
C GLN A 60 -18.42 -16.78 -8.52
N SER A 61 -19.43 -16.68 -9.39
CA SER A 61 -20.38 -17.77 -9.67
C SER A 61 -19.73 -19.00 -10.32
N GLU A 62 -18.73 -18.79 -11.19
CA GLU A 62 -17.99 -19.84 -11.88
C GLU A 62 -16.71 -20.26 -11.14
N GLN A 63 -16.33 -19.54 -10.07
CA GLN A 63 -15.07 -19.72 -9.32
C GLN A 63 -13.86 -19.75 -10.27
N THR A 64 -13.78 -18.79 -11.19
CA THR A 64 -12.67 -18.68 -12.16
C THR A 64 -12.35 -17.23 -12.49
N VAL A 65 -11.16 -16.99 -13.04
CA VAL A 65 -10.78 -15.70 -13.62
C VAL A 65 -10.53 -15.89 -15.10
N VAL A 66 -11.29 -15.16 -15.91
CA VAL A 66 -11.15 -15.14 -17.38
C VAL A 66 -10.35 -13.92 -17.79
N LEU A 67 -9.32 -14.15 -18.58
CA LEU A 67 -8.52 -13.13 -19.26
C LEU A 67 -8.82 -13.20 -20.75
N ASN A 68 -9.07 -12.07 -21.40
CA ASN A 68 -9.26 -12.06 -22.85
C ASN A 68 -8.91 -10.71 -23.49
N THR A 69 -8.91 -10.70 -24.81
CA THR A 69 -8.83 -9.51 -25.65
C THR A 69 -10.08 -9.46 -26.51
N LYS A 70 -10.62 -8.25 -26.73
CA LYS A 70 -11.64 -7.98 -27.74
C LYS A 70 -11.02 -7.07 -28.80
N ASP A 71 -11.22 -7.39 -30.07
CA ASP A 71 -10.84 -6.53 -31.20
C ASP A 71 -11.90 -6.73 -32.28
N GLY A 72 -12.99 -5.97 -32.15
CA GLY A 72 -14.30 -6.18 -32.79
C GLY A 72 -15.05 -7.41 -32.25
N CYS A 73 -14.35 -8.53 -32.07
CA CYS A 73 -14.86 -9.76 -31.46
C CYS A 73 -13.92 -10.26 -30.36
N TRP A 74 -14.48 -11.01 -29.39
CA TRP A 74 -13.70 -11.70 -28.38
C TRP A 74 -12.77 -12.73 -29.03
N LYS A 75 -11.52 -12.78 -28.56
CA LYS A 75 -10.56 -13.81 -28.96
C LYS A 75 -10.70 -15.05 -28.06
N GLU A 76 -9.81 -16.01 -28.21
CA GLU A 76 -9.77 -17.20 -27.35
C GLU A 76 -9.48 -16.82 -25.88
N PRO A 77 -10.37 -17.15 -24.92
CA PRO A 77 -10.17 -16.81 -23.53
C PRO A 77 -9.04 -17.63 -22.89
N GLU A 78 -8.35 -17.02 -21.93
CA GLU A 78 -7.42 -17.71 -21.03
C GLU A 78 -8.05 -17.78 -19.63
N THR A 79 -7.99 -18.94 -18.99
CA THR A 79 -8.40 -19.10 -17.58
C THR A 79 -7.16 -19.18 -16.70
N VAL A 80 -7.17 -18.47 -15.57
CA VAL A 80 -6.05 -18.55 -14.62
C VAL A 80 -6.15 -19.84 -13.82
N PRO A 81 -5.11 -20.72 -13.83
CA PRO A 81 -5.15 -21.97 -13.08
C PRO A 81 -5.02 -21.73 -11.57
N GLY A 82 -5.54 -22.66 -10.77
CA GLY A 82 -5.44 -22.64 -9.31
C GLY A 82 -6.75 -22.29 -8.60
N CYS A 83 -6.69 -22.05 -7.29
CA CYS A 83 -7.87 -21.73 -6.48
C CYS A 83 -8.36 -20.31 -6.75
N PHE A 84 -9.68 -20.15 -6.88
CA PHE A 84 -10.30 -18.84 -7.01
C PHE A 84 -10.17 -18.04 -5.71
N GLN A 85 -9.47 -16.92 -5.78
CA GLN A 85 -9.18 -16.10 -4.60
C GLN A 85 -10.14 -14.91 -4.41
N PHE A 86 -10.85 -14.45 -5.45
CA PHE A 86 -11.69 -13.24 -5.42
C PHE A 86 -13.07 -13.48 -4.80
N GLN A 87 -13.06 -14.05 -3.59
CA GLN A 87 -14.27 -14.43 -2.86
C GLN A 87 -15.11 -13.20 -2.46
N PRO A 88 -16.45 -13.33 -2.45
CA PRO A 88 -17.34 -12.33 -1.86
C PRO A 88 -16.92 -11.96 -0.42
N GLY A 89 -17.12 -10.70 -0.06
CA GLY A 89 -16.80 -10.21 1.27
C GLY A 89 -15.32 -9.95 1.55
N GLN A 90 -14.45 -10.10 0.53
CA GLN A 90 -13.01 -9.90 0.65
C GLN A 90 -12.53 -8.62 -0.05
N TYR A 91 -11.42 -8.09 0.47
CA TYR A 91 -10.71 -6.94 -0.07
C TYR A 91 -9.53 -7.40 -0.93
N PHE A 92 -9.27 -6.69 -2.03
CA PHE A 92 -8.12 -6.93 -2.89
C PHE A 92 -7.44 -5.64 -3.33
N GLU A 93 -6.12 -5.67 -3.33
CA GLU A 93 -5.26 -4.81 -4.13
C GLU A 93 -4.82 -5.58 -5.38
N ILE A 94 -5.13 -5.07 -6.56
CA ILE A 94 -4.73 -5.65 -7.85
C ILE A 94 -3.82 -4.64 -8.55
N VAL A 95 -2.63 -5.08 -8.97
CA VAL A 95 -1.68 -4.25 -9.71
C VAL A 95 -1.38 -4.89 -11.06
N PHE A 96 -1.70 -4.16 -12.13
CA PHE A 96 -1.36 -4.51 -13.51
C PHE A 96 -0.13 -3.72 -13.93
N ILE A 97 0.94 -4.40 -14.30
CA ILE A 97 2.17 -3.76 -14.79
C ILE A 97 2.25 -4.00 -16.27
N ALA A 98 2.43 -2.93 -17.04
CA ALA A 98 2.84 -3.04 -18.42
C ALA A 98 4.32 -3.44 -18.48
N SER A 99 4.62 -4.73 -18.59
CA SER A 99 5.97 -5.26 -18.76
C SER A 99 6.33 -5.38 -20.24
N ASP A 100 7.55 -5.82 -20.56
CA ASP A 100 7.93 -6.11 -21.94
C ASP A 100 7.15 -7.35 -22.45
N GLY A 101 6.31 -7.16 -23.46
CA GLY A 101 5.52 -8.22 -24.09
C GLY A 101 4.27 -8.73 -23.36
N CYS A 102 4.01 -8.33 -22.11
CA CYS A 102 2.83 -8.76 -21.34
C CYS A 102 2.41 -7.79 -20.24
N PHE A 103 1.16 -7.94 -19.76
CA PHE A 103 0.74 -7.41 -18.48
C PHE A 103 1.07 -8.41 -17.38
N ASP A 104 1.91 -8.04 -16.41
CA ASP A 104 2.07 -8.83 -15.19
C ASP A 104 1.05 -8.38 -14.15
N ILE A 105 0.33 -9.33 -13.55
CA ILE A 105 -0.79 -9.08 -12.64
C ILE A 105 -0.41 -9.58 -11.26
N TYR A 106 -0.53 -8.70 -10.27
CA TYR A 106 -0.28 -8.97 -8.86
C TYR A 106 -1.56 -8.79 -8.06
N VAL A 107 -1.75 -9.64 -7.06
CA VAL A 107 -2.88 -9.54 -6.15
C VAL A 107 -2.35 -9.62 -4.72
N ASN A 108 -2.69 -8.62 -3.91
CA ASN A 108 -2.22 -8.46 -2.52
C ASN A 108 -0.69 -8.64 -2.39
N GLY A 109 0.05 -7.95 -3.27
CA GLY A 109 1.52 -7.99 -3.31
C GLY A 109 2.16 -9.26 -3.88
N SER A 110 1.38 -10.30 -4.21
CA SER A 110 1.87 -11.57 -4.74
C SER A 110 1.65 -11.67 -6.25
N PHE A 111 2.61 -12.24 -6.98
CA PHE A 111 2.44 -12.51 -8.41
C PHE A 111 1.25 -13.46 -8.62
N TYR A 112 0.34 -13.09 -9.51
CA TYR A 112 -0.86 -13.86 -9.80
C TYR A 112 -0.78 -14.54 -11.17
N THR A 113 -0.58 -13.77 -12.24
CA THR A 113 -0.47 -14.28 -13.61
C THR A 113 0.14 -13.23 -14.55
N SER A 114 0.48 -13.63 -15.78
CA SER A 114 0.87 -12.72 -16.86
C SER A 114 -0.05 -12.91 -18.06
N TYR A 115 -0.43 -11.82 -18.72
CA TYR A 115 -1.22 -11.85 -19.95
C TYR A 115 -0.43 -11.27 -21.11
N LYS A 116 -0.08 -12.10 -22.11
CA LYS A 116 0.70 -11.65 -23.27
C LYS A 116 -0.08 -10.62 -24.08
N TYR A 117 0.60 -9.59 -24.56
CA TYR A 117 -0.03 -8.58 -25.40
C TYR A 117 -0.56 -9.21 -26.69
N ARG A 118 -1.87 -9.15 -26.88
CA ARG A 118 -2.53 -9.38 -28.17
C ARG A 118 -2.81 -8.07 -28.91
N ILE A 119 -2.79 -6.96 -28.16
CA ILE A 119 -2.86 -5.58 -28.64
C ILE A 119 -1.68 -4.84 -28.02
N ALA A 120 -1.02 -4.00 -28.82
CA ALA A 120 0.13 -3.23 -28.36
C ALA A 120 -0.27 -2.29 -27.21
N VAL A 121 0.55 -2.26 -26.15
CA VAL A 121 0.21 -1.58 -24.89
C VAL A 121 0.00 -0.07 -25.06
N GLU A 122 0.72 0.55 -26.00
CA GLU A 122 0.59 1.95 -26.36
C GLU A 122 -0.75 2.33 -26.98
N LYS A 123 -1.56 1.35 -27.40
CA LYS A 123 -2.93 1.58 -27.86
C LYS A 123 -3.91 1.72 -26.70
N VAL A 124 -3.60 1.26 -25.48
CA VAL A 124 -4.51 1.37 -24.33
C VAL A 124 -4.68 2.82 -23.91
N ARG A 125 -5.92 3.31 -23.93
CA ARG A 125 -6.31 4.70 -23.61
C ARG A 125 -7.36 4.82 -22.51
N TYR A 126 -8.06 3.75 -22.14
CA TYR A 126 -9.11 3.85 -21.12
C TYR A 126 -9.09 2.66 -20.17
N LEU A 127 -9.18 2.94 -18.89
CA LEU A 127 -9.48 1.97 -17.84
C LEU A 127 -11.00 1.98 -17.60
N GLU A 128 -11.62 0.81 -17.62
CA GLU A 128 -13.03 0.64 -17.25
C GLU A 128 -13.16 -0.46 -16.20
N ILE A 129 -13.94 -0.20 -15.15
CA ILE A 129 -14.16 -1.13 -14.05
C ILE A 129 -15.66 -1.24 -13.79
N ASN A 130 -16.19 -2.45 -13.74
CA ASN A 130 -17.62 -2.69 -13.54
C ASN A 130 -17.89 -4.02 -12.80
N GLY A 131 -19.12 -4.21 -12.32
CA GLY A 131 -19.60 -5.42 -11.66
C GLY A 131 -19.76 -5.28 -10.14
N GLY A 132 -19.91 -6.42 -9.46
CA GLY A 132 -20.27 -6.49 -8.03
C GLY A 132 -19.13 -6.15 -7.06
N ILE A 133 -18.69 -4.88 -7.06
CA ILE A 133 -17.61 -4.39 -6.19
C ILE A 133 -17.94 -3.04 -5.59
N ILE A 134 -17.28 -2.73 -4.47
CA ILE A 134 -17.07 -1.34 -4.02
C ILE A 134 -15.65 -0.97 -4.41
N LEU A 135 -15.51 0.01 -5.30
CA LEU A 135 -14.21 0.47 -5.79
C LEU A 135 -13.64 1.51 -4.83
N LEU A 136 -12.44 1.27 -4.29
CA LEU A 136 -11.86 2.07 -3.21
C LEU A 136 -10.82 3.07 -3.73
N SER A 137 -9.89 2.62 -4.57
CA SER A 137 -8.85 3.45 -5.17
C SER A 137 -8.49 2.96 -6.57
N VAL A 138 -8.18 3.91 -7.45
CA VAL A 138 -7.62 3.66 -8.77
C VAL A 138 -6.45 4.60 -9.01
N GLU A 139 -5.26 4.05 -9.15
CA GLU A 139 -4.02 4.76 -9.42
C GLU A 139 -3.43 4.28 -10.74
N ILE A 140 -3.05 5.22 -11.61
CA ILE A 140 -2.32 4.93 -12.85
C ILE A 140 -0.98 5.62 -12.69
N ASN A 141 0.03 4.84 -12.36
CA ASN A 141 1.36 5.32 -11.99
C ASN A 141 2.29 5.19 -13.20
N GLU A 142 2.77 6.35 -13.67
CA GLU A 142 3.84 6.41 -14.65
C GLU A 142 5.19 6.13 -13.95
N PRO A 143 6.14 5.47 -14.63
CA PRO A 143 7.45 5.27 -14.06
C PRO A 143 8.14 6.63 -13.89
N LEU A 144 8.77 6.84 -12.74
CA LEU A 144 9.62 7.98 -12.47
C LEU A 144 10.74 8.06 -13.52
N GLN A 145 11.15 9.29 -13.84
CA GLN A 145 12.24 9.51 -14.78
C GLN A 145 13.53 8.83 -14.31
N LYS A 146 14.39 8.50 -15.27
CA LYS A 146 15.70 7.92 -14.95
C LYS A 146 16.51 8.86 -14.05
N ASP A 147 17.20 8.28 -13.07
CA ASP A 147 18.03 9.00 -12.09
C ASP A 147 17.25 10.06 -11.27
N PHE A 148 15.98 9.77 -10.97
CA PHE A 148 15.09 10.66 -10.24
C PHE A 148 15.58 10.98 -8.83
N THR A 149 15.52 12.27 -8.48
CA THR A 149 15.81 12.76 -7.13
C THR A 149 14.61 13.54 -6.60
N LYS A 150 14.09 13.13 -5.45
CA LYS A 150 13.04 13.85 -4.72
C LYS A 150 13.66 14.60 -3.54
N LYS A 151 13.49 15.92 -3.52
CA LYS A 151 13.77 16.73 -2.33
C LYS A 151 12.68 16.46 -1.29
N LEU A 152 13.10 16.22 -0.05
CA LEU A 152 12.20 16.04 1.08
C LEU A 152 11.62 17.39 1.51
N PRO A 153 10.36 17.42 1.98
CA PRO A 153 9.73 18.66 2.47
C PRO A 153 10.40 19.19 3.75
N CYS A 154 11.01 18.30 4.53
CA CYS A 154 11.85 18.58 5.68
C CYS A 154 13.00 17.56 5.73
N ASN A 155 14.04 17.84 6.52
CA ASN A 155 15.09 16.84 6.74
C ASN A 155 14.49 15.58 7.38
N LEU A 156 15.06 14.42 7.05
CA LEU A 156 14.64 13.14 7.62
C LEU A 156 14.89 13.13 9.14
N ARG A 157 13.84 12.90 9.95
CA ARG A 157 13.96 12.87 11.42
C ARG A 157 13.94 11.43 11.92
N PRO A 158 14.49 11.17 13.13
CA PRO A 158 14.29 9.90 13.78
C PRO A 158 12.81 9.53 13.90
N GLY A 159 12.46 8.31 13.49
CA GLY A 159 11.11 7.79 13.42
C GLY A 159 10.48 7.91 12.04
N ASP A 160 10.88 8.87 11.19
CA ASP A 160 10.34 9.00 9.84
C ASP A 160 10.78 7.81 8.94
N ILE A 161 9.97 7.51 7.92
CA ILE A 161 10.19 6.39 6.99
C ILE A 161 10.29 6.93 5.56
N ILE A 162 11.36 6.61 4.85
CA ILE A 162 11.42 6.73 3.40
C ILE A 162 10.85 5.46 2.78
N ARG A 163 9.82 5.58 1.96
CA ARG A 163 9.22 4.48 1.22
C ARG A 163 9.49 4.65 -0.27
N VAL A 164 10.04 3.61 -0.89
CA VAL A 164 10.29 3.54 -2.34
C VAL A 164 9.57 2.32 -2.91
N LYS A 165 8.73 2.53 -3.91
CA LYS A 165 7.99 1.47 -4.61
C LYS A 165 8.47 1.33 -6.03
N GLY A 166 8.60 0.09 -6.48
CA GLY A 166 9.09 -0.20 -7.81
C GLY A 166 8.91 -1.64 -8.24
N PHE A 167 9.29 -1.88 -9.49
CA PHE A 167 9.40 -3.20 -10.10
C PHE A 167 10.73 -3.30 -10.84
N PHE A 168 11.40 -4.44 -10.72
CA PHE A 168 12.51 -4.77 -11.62
C PHE A 168 11.98 -4.99 -13.03
N TYR A 169 12.63 -4.43 -14.04
CA TYR A 169 12.42 -4.89 -15.40
C TYR A 169 13.14 -6.23 -15.65
N GLN A 170 12.74 -6.96 -16.69
CA GLN A 170 13.13 -8.36 -16.89
C GLN A 170 14.64 -8.61 -16.90
N SER A 171 15.41 -7.73 -17.55
CA SER A 171 16.87 -7.79 -17.67
C SER A 171 17.64 -7.04 -16.57
N ALA A 172 16.92 -6.47 -15.59
CA ALA A 172 17.53 -5.62 -14.57
C ALA A 172 18.55 -6.37 -13.72
N LYS A 173 19.76 -5.79 -13.63
CA LYS A 173 20.85 -6.31 -12.80
C LYS A 173 20.79 -5.83 -11.38
N GLY A 174 20.24 -4.65 -11.13
CA GLY A 174 20.19 -4.08 -9.79
C GLY A 174 19.65 -2.66 -9.82
N PHE A 175 19.36 -2.11 -8.65
CA PHE A 175 19.01 -0.70 -8.56
C PHE A 175 19.70 -0.02 -7.38
N LEU A 176 19.65 1.30 -7.33
CA LEU A 176 20.23 2.08 -6.25
C LEU A 176 19.20 3.04 -5.65
N ILE A 177 19.08 3.01 -4.32
CA ILE A 177 18.38 4.04 -3.53
C ILE A 177 19.42 4.75 -2.66
N ASN A 178 19.56 6.06 -2.86
CA ASN A 178 20.46 6.90 -2.08
C ASN A 178 19.66 7.85 -1.17
N LEU A 179 20.05 7.93 0.10
CA LEU A 179 19.68 9.01 1.00
C LEU A 179 20.79 10.08 0.96
N LEU A 180 20.49 11.23 0.38
CA LEU A 180 21.46 12.29 0.11
C LEU A 180 21.46 13.33 1.24
N LEU A 181 22.66 13.71 1.67
CA LEU A 181 22.90 14.81 2.60
C LEU A 181 22.72 16.15 1.87
N GLY A 182 22.17 17.15 2.58
CA GLY A 182 21.82 18.46 2.06
C GLY A 182 22.98 19.46 1.98
N ASN A 183 24.14 19.12 2.56
CA ASN A 183 25.37 19.87 2.38
C ASN A 183 25.80 19.97 0.90
N CYS A 184 26.64 20.95 0.57
CA CYS A 184 27.12 21.17 -0.80
C CYS A 184 27.93 19.99 -1.39
N SER A 185 28.17 18.90 -0.64
CA SER A 185 29.00 17.77 -1.08
C SER A 185 28.24 16.68 -1.84
N LYS A 186 26.88 16.67 -1.84
CA LYS A 186 26.05 15.57 -2.39
C LYS A 186 26.41 14.19 -1.81
N ASP A 187 26.93 14.16 -0.59
CA ASP A 187 27.33 12.93 0.07
C ASP A 187 26.12 12.02 0.34
N ILE A 188 26.38 10.71 0.46
CA ILE A 188 25.35 9.68 0.57
C ILE A 188 25.41 9.11 1.98
N ALA A 189 24.36 9.35 2.77
CA ALA A 189 24.23 8.81 4.12
C ALA A 189 24.04 7.29 4.11
N LEU A 190 23.23 6.81 3.16
CA LEU A 190 22.95 5.40 2.91
C LEU A 190 22.73 5.20 1.42
N ALA A 191 23.50 4.27 0.84
CA ALA A 191 23.28 3.68 -0.46
C ALA A 191 22.76 2.25 -0.25
N PHE A 192 21.51 2.00 -0.63
CA PHE A 192 20.90 0.67 -0.68
C PHE A 192 20.94 0.16 -2.12
N ASN A 193 21.76 -0.87 -2.38
CA ASN A 193 22.05 -1.34 -3.73
C ASN A 193 21.87 -2.86 -3.87
N PRO A 194 20.64 -3.34 -4.13
CA PRO A 194 20.42 -4.73 -4.53
C PRO A 194 21.02 -5.00 -5.90
N ARG A 195 21.88 -6.01 -5.98
CA ARG A 195 22.55 -6.51 -7.18
C ARG A 195 22.17 -7.97 -7.41
N ARG A 196 21.27 -8.21 -8.38
CA ARG A 196 20.73 -9.51 -8.76
C ARG A 196 21.76 -10.41 -9.42
N ASP A 197 22.62 -9.85 -10.24
CA ASP A 197 23.72 -10.57 -10.91
C ASP A 197 24.80 -11.04 -9.93
N GLU A 198 25.03 -10.28 -8.85
CA GLU A 198 25.90 -10.67 -7.74
C GLU A 198 25.15 -11.44 -6.62
N ASN A 199 23.82 -11.57 -6.71
CA ASN A 199 22.95 -12.16 -5.67
C ASN A 199 23.20 -11.58 -4.26
N THR A 200 23.43 -10.26 -4.17
CA THR A 200 23.72 -9.55 -2.93
C THR A 200 22.96 -8.22 -2.83
N VAL A 201 22.78 -7.69 -1.62
CA VAL A 201 22.50 -6.27 -1.37
C VAL A 201 23.75 -5.64 -0.78
N VAL A 202 24.20 -4.56 -1.38
CA VAL A 202 25.30 -3.74 -0.86
C VAL A 202 24.74 -2.52 -0.15
N LEU A 203 25.14 -2.33 1.10
CA LEU A 203 24.90 -1.12 1.89
C LEU A 203 26.22 -0.38 2.04
N ASN A 204 26.20 0.93 1.79
CA ASN A 204 27.39 1.76 1.98
C ASN A 204 27.01 3.22 2.24
N SER A 205 28.01 4.05 2.51
CA SER A 205 27.89 5.50 2.56
C SER A 205 29.02 6.13 1.74
N GLN A 206 28.82 7.36 1.28
CA GLN A 206 29.81 8.14 0.55
C GLN A 206 30.08 9.44 1.30
N LYS A 207 31.35 9.77 1.53
CA LYS A 207 31.79 11.01 2.18
C LYS A 207 32.88 11.67 1.37
N ASN A 208 32.73 12.97 1.09
CA ASN A 208 33.58 13.73 0.17
C ASN A 208 33.77 13.02 -1.19
N GLY A 209 32.71 12.40 -1.71
CA GLY A 209 32.76 11.63 -2.95
C GLY A 209 33.47 10.26 -2.87
N CYS A 210 34.04 9.89 -1.72
CA CYS A 210 34.70 8.60 -1.51
C CYS A 210 33.76 7.59 -0.85
N TRP A 211 33.62 6.41 -1.44
CA TRP A 211 32.86 5.31 -0.85
C TRP A 211 33.57 4.75 0.38
N GLY A 212 32.79 4.44 1.42
CA GLY A 212 33.27 3.71 2.59
C GLY A 212 33.40 2.21 2.34
N LYS A 213 33.60 1.44 3.42
CA LYS A 213 33.62 -0.03 3.38
C LYS A 213 32.22 -0.57 3.05
N GLU A 214 32.11 -1.44 2.07
CA GLU A 214 30.83 -2.09 1.75
C GLU A 214 30.38 -3.07 2.85
N GLU A 215 29.09 -3.06 3.16
CA GLU A 215 28.41 -4.12 3.90
C GLU A 215 27.58 -4.93 2.90
N ARG A 216 27.88 -6.22 2.79
CA ARG A 216 27.29 -7.11 1.79
C ARG A 216 26.39 -8.14 2.46
N LEU A 217 25.14 -8.19 2.05
CA LEU A 217 24.12 -9.09 2.58
C LEU A 217 23.59 -9.99 1.46
N PRO A 218 23.08 -11.20 1.74
CA PRO A 218 22.42 -12.02 0.74
C PRO A 218 21.21 -11.30 0.15
N LEU A 219 21.01 -11.43 -1.17
CA LEU A 219 19.82 -10.87 -1.80
C LEU A 219 18.56 -11.59 -1.28
N PRO A 220 17.56 -10.85 -0.76
CA PRO A 220 16.35 -11.45 -0.22
C PRO A 220 15.46 -11.97 -1.37
N CYS A 221 14.68 -13.03 -1.13
CA CYS A 221 13.93 -13.70 -2.18
C CYS A 221 12.92 -12.78 -2.89
N GLN A 222 12.37 -11.80 -2.17
CA GLN A 222 11.46 -10.75 -2.64
C GLN A 222 12.08 -9.88 -3.74
N LEU A 223 13.41 -9.72 -3.74
CA LEU A 223 14.13 -8.98 -4.79
C LEU A 223 14.77 -9.90 -5.84
N LYS A 224 14.72 -11.23 -5.64
CA LYS A 224 15.09 -12.21 -6.68
C LYS A 224 13.95 -12.43 -7.65
N GLN A 225 12.75 -12.55 -7.09
CA GLN A 225 11.51 -12.68 -7.82
C GLN A 225 11.27 -11.37 -8.59
N LYS A 226 10.72 -11.44 -9.81
CA LYS A 226 10.39 -10.27 -10.62
C LYS A 226 9.15 -9.54 -10.09
N THR A 227 8.98 -9.50 -8.77
CA THR A 227 7.79 -9.05 -8.05
C THR A 227 7.85 -7.57 -7.71
N PHE A 228 6.72 -7.04 -7.23
CA PHE A 228 6.66 -5.70 -6.66
C PHE A 228 7.59 -5.62 -5.47
N PHE A 229 8.34 -4.53 -5.40
CA PHE A 229 9.06 -4.19 -4.20
C PHE A 229 8.56 -2.88 -3.61
N GLU A 230 8.44 -2.89 -2.29
CA GLU A 230 8.32 -1.74 -1.42
C GLU A 230 9.52 -1.79 -0.48
N VAL A 231 10.46 -0.86 -0.65
CA VAL A 231 11.60 -0.69 0.25
C VAL A 231 11.28 0.44 1.21
N GLU A 232 11.30 0.14 2.50
CA GLU A 232 11.11 1.12 3.56
C GLU A 232 12.37 1.27 4.39
N ILE A 233 12.82 2.51 4.56
CA ILE A 233 14.02 2.87 5.31
C ILE A 233 13.60 3.82 6.42
N SER A 234 13.62 3.32 7.65
CA SER A 234 13.36 4.12 8.84
C SER A 234 14.68 4.56 9.49
N PHE A 235 14.76 5.80 9.95
CA PHE A 235 15.91 6.29 10.70
C PHE A 235 15.60 6.30 12.20
N THR A 236 16.49 5.80 13.05
CA THR A 236 16.26 5.70 14.49
C THR A 236 17.08 6.71 15.28
N THR A 237 16.68 6.97 16.53
CA THR A 237 17.41 7.86 17.46
C THR A 237 18.81 7.35 17.81
N CYS A 238 19.08 6.05 17.60
CA CYS A 238 20.39 5.44 17.81
C CYS A 238 21.32 5.53 16.59
N ASN A 239 21.04 6.42 15.63
CA ASN A 239 21.82 6.59 14.41
C ASN A 239 21.89 5.33 13.52
N VAL A 240 20.80 4.54 13.50
CA VAL A 240 20.69 3.31 12.70
C VAL A 240 19.54 3.46 11.72
N PHE A 241 19.78 3.09 10.46
CA PHE A 241 18.74 2.87 9.47
C PHE A 241 18.25 1.43 9.57
N LYS A 242 16.95 1.22 9.80
CA LYS A 242 16.32 -0.10 9.66
C LYS A 242 15.65 -0.18 8.29
N ILE A 243 15.96 -1.24 7.56
CA ILE A 243 15.51 -1.46 6.18
C ILE A 243 14.54 -2.64 6.16
N TYR A 244 13.39 -2.42 5.54
CA TYR A 244 12.34 -3.41 5.34
C TYR A 244 12.04 -3.54 3.85
N ILE A 245 11.67 -4.75 3.41
CA ILE A 245 11.31 -5.05 2.03
C ILE A 245 9.97 -5.79 2.07
N ASN A 246 8.95 -5.23 1.42
CA ASN A 246 7.57 -5.73 1.42
C ASN A 246 7.06 -5.99 2.85
N GLY A 247 7.29 -5.04 3.75
CA GLY A 247 6.89 -5.11 5.17
C GLY A 247 7.74 -6.04 6.06
N GLN A 248 8.67 -6.82 5.50
CA GLN A 248 9.53 -7.72 6.27
C GLN A 248 10.88 -7.09 6.58
N TRP A 249 11.35 -7.24 7.82
CA TRP A 249 12.69 -6.76 8.21
C TRP A 249 13.77 -7.43 7.36
N PHE A 250 14.69 -6.62 6.84
CA PHE A 250 15.81 -7.09 6.03
C PHE A 250 17.16 -6.86 6.72
N ALA A 251 17.45 -5.62 7.12
CA ALA A 251 18.78 -5.26 7.62
C ALA A 251 18.78 -3.99 8.46
N ASN A 252 19.86 -3.82 9.23
CA ASN A 252 20.20 -2.56 9.88
C ASN A 252 21.51 -2.03 9.28
N PHE A 253 21.62 -0.72 9.11
CA PHE A 253 22.87 -0.04 8.74
C PHE A 253 23.14 1.10 9.71
N THR A 254 24.28 1.06 10.40
CA THR A 254 24.67 2.14 11.31
C THR A 254 25.19 3.31 10.48
N ALA A 255 24.56 4.48 10.63
CA ALA A 255 24.93 5.67 9.89
C ALA A 255 26.38 6.08 10.21
N ARG A 256 27.11 6.51 9.19
CA ARG A 256 28.54 6.82 9.29
C ARG A 256 28.76 8.33 9.36
N GLY A 257 28.76 8.85 10.58
CA GLY A 257 28.90 10.29 10.85
C GLY A 257 27.55 10.94 11.19
N ASP A 258 27.52 12.27 11.08
CA ASP A 258 26.29 13.05 11.23
C ASP A 258 25.46 12.96 9.93
N VAL A 259 24.20 12.58 10.08
CA VAL A 259 23.25 12.39 8.98
C VAL A 259 21.96 13.17 9.20
N THR A 260 21.99 14.18 10.07
CA THR A 260 20.82 15.01 10.42
C THR A 260 20.34 15.92 9.28
N ASP A 261 21.16 16.11 8.23
CA ASP A 261 20.84 16.93 7.07
C ASP A 261 20.42 16.12 5.83
N ILE A 262 20.03 14.84 5.99
CA ILE A 262 19.40 14.08 4.88
C ILE A 262 18.18 14.85 4.40
N SER A 263 18.23 15.27 3.14
CA SER A 263 17.24 16.20 2.57
C SER A 263 16.69 15.76 1.22
N SER A 264 17.22 14.68 0.64
CA SER A 264 16.74 14.16 -0.64
C SER A 264 16.89 12.64 -0.74
N VAL A 265 16.02 12.02 -1.53
CA VAL A 265 16.09 10.61 -1.90
C VAL A 265 16.33 10.53 -3.40
N GLN A 266 17.30 9.73 -3.82
CA GLN A 266 17.56 9.50 -5.23
C GLN A 266 17.40 8.02 -5.54
N VAL A 267 16.74 7.71 -6.66
CA VAL A 267 16.60 6.37 -7.19
C VAL A 267 17.27 6.30 -8.57
N LYS A 268 18.06 5.26 -8.82
CA LYS A 268 18.83 5.08 -10.06
C LYS A 268 18.81 3.64 -10.54
N GLU A 269 19.37 3.45 -11.73
CA GLU A 269 19.63 2.15 -12.36
C GLU A 269 18.36 1.37 -12.71
N ASP A 270 18.37 0.05 -12.54
CA ASP A 270 17.55 -0.86 -13.33
C ASP A 270 16.23 -1.22 -12.64
N ALA A 271 15.33 -0.25 -12.46
CA ALA A 271 13.96 -0.52 -12.01
C ALA A 271 12.98 0.54 -12.54
N TYR A 272 11.72 0.13 -12.71
CA TYR A 272 10.61 1.07 -12.81
C TYR A 272 10.24 1.49 -11.39
N PHE A 273 10.55 2.73 -11.01
CA PHE A 273 10.12 3.31 -9.75
C PHE A 273 8.81 4.06 -9.96
N TYR A 274 7.87 3.96 -9.03
CA TYR A 274 6.55 4.60 -9.14
C TYR A 274 6.29 5.58 -8.02
N ASP A 275 6.87 5.31 -6.85
CA ASP A 275 6.63 6.10 -5.67
C ASP A 275 7.91 6.25 -4.86
N VAL A 276 8.19 7.48 -4.43
CA VAL A 276 9.22 7.80 -3.45
C VAL A 276 8.58 8.77 -2.48
N ASN A 277 8.32 8.35 -1.26
CA ASN A 277 7.55 9.12 -0.28
C ASN A 277 8.23 9.16 1.09
N LEU A 278 8.03 10.26 1.80
CA LEU A 278 8.44 10.43 3.19
C LEU A 278 7.21 10.26 4.07
N LEU A 279 7.13 9.14 4.78
CA LEU A 279 6.12 8.94 5.79
C LEU A 279 6.62 9.53 7.10
N THR A 280 6.05 10.67 7.46
CA THR A 280 6.37 11.41 8.67
C THR A 280 5.68 10.79 9.88
N LYS A 281 6.44 10.47 10.94
CA LYS A 281 5.85 10.04 12.22
C LYS A 281 5.04 11.18 12.83
N VAL A 282 3.84 10.87 13.33
CA VAL A 282 2.98 11.85 14.02
C VAL A 282 3.13 11.74 15.53
N ASP A 283 2.99 12.88 16.21
CA ASP A 283 2.97 12.95 17.67
C ASP A 283 1.65 12.38 18.22
N LYS A 284 1.72 11.70 19.37
CA LYS A 284 0.57 11.05 20.00
C LYS A 284 0.12 11.81 21.26
N PRO A 285 -1.20 11.94 21.52
CA PRO A 285 -2.29 11.50 20.66
C PRO A 285 -2.35 12.36 19.38
N PHE A 286 -2.54 11.70 18.24
CA PHE A 286 -2.74 12.38 16.97
C PHE A 286 -4.23 12.49 16.72
N VAL A 287 -4.72 13.68 16.38
CA VAL A 287 -6.12 13.91 16.01
C VAL A 287 -6.17 14.58 14.64
N ASP A 288 -7.03 14.09 13.76
CA ASP A 288 -7.26 14.68 12.44
C ASP A 288 -8.75 14.66 12.07
N THR A 289 -9.13 15.54 11.15
CA THR A 289 -10.50 15.60 10.61
C THR A 289 -10.74 14.44 9.66
N LEU A 290 -11.85 13.73 9.85
CA LEU A 290 -12.20 12.53 9.12
C LEU A 290 -13.73 12.38 9.00
N PRO A 291 -14.40 13.13 8.12
CA PRO A 291 -15.82 12.93 7.86
C PRO A 291 -16.04 11.60 7.14
N LEU A 292 -16.91 10.74 7.68
CA LEU A 292 -17.25 9.46 7.06
C LEU A 292 -18.71 9.44 6.61
N THR A 293 -18.98 8.63 5.58
CA THR A 293 -20.33 8.29 5.11
C THR A 293 -20.37 6.81 4.75
N ILE A 294 -21.54 6.24 4.52
CA ILE A 294 -21.64 4.89 3.97
C ILE A 294 -20.91 4.85 2.61
N GLY A 295 -20.08 3.84 2.41
CA GLY A 295 -19.19 3.71 1.26
C GLY A 295 -17.84 4.42 1.42
N SER A 296 -17.61 5.16 2.51
CA SER A 296 -16.28 5.67 2.85
C SER A 296 -15.35 4.53 3.28
N TRP A 297 -14.05 4.73 3.13
CA TRP A 297 -13.03 3.86 3.69
C TRP A 297 -11.86 4.67 4.23
N VAL A 298 -11.13 4.07 5.17
CA VAL A 298 -10.02 4.71 5.89
C VAL A 298 -8.85 3.74 5.97
N SER A 299 -7.65 4.17 5.56
CA SER A 299 -6.41 3.41 5.79
C SER A 299 -5.65 3.99 6.97
N VAL A 300 -5.26 3.17 7.94
CA VAL A 300 -4.35 3.55 9.02
C VAL A 300 -3.08 2.72 8.91
N ASN A 301 -1.94 3.39 8.85
CA ASN A 301 -0.62 2.77 8.73
C ASN A 301 0.17 3.05 10.00
N GLY A 302 0.84 2.03 10.53
CA GLY A 302 1.70 2.18 11.69
C GLY A 302 2.71 1.05 11.87
N VAL A 303 3.58 1.22 12.86
CA VAL A 303 4.53 0.21 13.32
C VAL A 303 4.30 0.00 14.81
N VAL A 304 4.15 -1.26 15.23
CA VAL A 304 3.95 -1.58 16.65
C VAL A 304 5.25 -1.33 17.42
N GLU A 305 5.17 -0.66 18.57
CA GLU A 305 6.35 -0.43 19.40
C GLU A 305 6.89 -1.73 20.03
N LYS A 306 8.21 -1.75 20.31
CA LYS A 306 8.91 -2.91 20.88
C LYS A 306 8.30 -3.40 22.20
N CYS A 307 7.86 -2.48 23.05
CA CYS A 307 7.30 -2.80 24.36
C CYS A 307 5.78 -2.68 24.41
N ALA A 308 5.10 -2.74 23.25
CA ALA A 308 3.68 -2.48 23.16
C ALA A 308 2.84 -3.37 24.08
N SER A 309 1.96 -2.72 24.84
CA SER A 309 0.88 -3.35 25.60
C SER A 309 -0.43 -3.21 24.84
N ARG A 310 -0.73 -2.00 24.32
CA ARG A 310 -1.91 -1.74 23.48
C ARG A 310 -1.77 -0.47 22.66
N PHE A 311 -2.53 -0.36 21.56
CA PHE A 311 -2.75 0.91 20.87
C PHE A 311 -4.22 1.10 20.54
N GLU A 312 -4.61 2.33 20.21
CA GLU A 312 -6.02 2.71 20.06
C GLU A 312 -6.21 3.55 18.81
N ILE A 313 -7.24 3.19 18.04
CA ILE A 313 -7.76 3.97 16.91
C ILE A 313 -9.21 4.27 17.23
N ASN A 314 -9.52 5.55 17.39
CA ASN A 314 -10.85 6.02 17.77
C ASN A 314 -11.47 6.81 16.63
N LEU A 315 -12.56 6.31 16.05
CA LEU A 315 -13.42 7.09 15.16
C LEU A 315 -14.40 7.88 16.03
N GLN A 316 -14.27 9.21 16.02
CA GLN A 316 -14.94 10.09 16.97
C GLN A 316 -15.99 10.98 16.30
N ALA A 317 -17.02 11.32 17.07
CA ALA A 317 -18.07 12.26 16.72
C ALA A 317 -18.11 13.41 17.74
N GLY A 318 -18.07 14.65 17.24
CA GLY A 318 -18.19 15.87 18.04
C GLY A 318 -17.22 16.96 17.60
N ASP A 319 -17.40 18.17 18.12
CA ASP A 319 -16.69 19.37 17.65
C ASP A 319 -15.37 19.65 18.41
N SER A 320 -15.05 18.85 19.43
CA SER A 320 -13.85 19.02 20.25
C SER A 320 -12.84 17.89 19.96
N PRO A 321 -11.56 18.21 19.71
CA PRO A 321 -10.50 17.20 19.65
C PRO A 321 -10.09 16.66 21.04
N ASN A 322 -10.64 17.23 22.13
CA ASN A 322 -10.34 16.86 23.52
C ASN A 322 -11.38 15.89 24.11
N TYR A 323 -11.07 15.36 25.30
CA TYR A 323 -11.95 14.51 26.12
C TYR A 323 -13.41 15.02 26.16
N GLY A 324 -14.36 14.09 26.03
CA GLY A 324 -15.81 14.37 26.09
C GLY A 324 -16.59 14.13 24.79
N CYS A 325 -15.91 13.86 23.67
CA CYS A 325 -16.56 13.46 22.43
C CYS A 325 -16.97 11.98 22.42
N ASP A 326 -18.03 11.69 21.67
CA ASP A 326 -18.47 10.31 21.45
C ASP A 326 -17.40 9.56 20.65
N ILE A 327 -17.07 8.34 21.07
CA ILE A 327 -16.27 7.41 20.28
C ILE A 327 -17.26 6.46 19.61
N VAL A 328 -17.48 6.66 18.31
CA VAL A 328 -18.38 5.83 17.50
C VAL A 328 -17.82 4.42 17.35
N PHE A 329 -16.52 4.32 17.08
CA PHE A 329 -15.82 3.05 17.01
C PHE A 329 -14.45 3.16 17.69
N HIS A 330 -14.34 2.53 18.85
CA HIS A 330 -13.08 2.28 19.56
C HIS A 330 -12.49 0.98 19.05
N PHE A 331 -11.32 1.02 18.42
CA PHE A 331 -10.57 -0.15 17.99
C PHE A 331 -9.27 -0.22 18.79
N ASN A 332 -9.15 -1.22 19.67
CA ASN A 332 -8.07 -1.30 20.65
C ASN A 332 -7.39 -2.68 20.69
N PRO A 333 -6.38 -2.90 19.83
CA PRO A 333 -5.54 -4.10 19.90
C PRO A 333 -4.74 -4.13 21.20
N ARG A 334 -4.81 -5.25 21.92
CA ARG A 334 -4.04 -5.49 23.15
C ARG A 334 -3.19 -6.74 23.03
N PHE A 335 -1.88 -6.56 23.24
CA PHE A 335 -0.86 -7.58 23.00
C PHE A 335 -0.76 -8.60 24.13
N THR A 336 -1.13 -8.21 25.35
CA THR A 336 -1.09 -9.10 26.53
C THR A 336 -2.17 -10.18 26.41
N GLU A 337 -3.38 -9.79 26.03
CA GLU A 337 -4.53 -10.67 25.85
C GLU A 337 -4.55 -11.33 24.47
N GLY A 338 -3.89 -10.73 23.47
CA GLY A 338 -3.89 -11.23 22.10
C GLY A 338 -5.27 -11.12 21.46
N CYS A 339 -5.97 -10.01 21.69
CA CYS A 339 -7.29 -9.75 21.12
C CYS A 339 -7.46 -8.26 20.78
N THR A 340 -8.53 -7.91 20.06
CA THR A 340 -8.85 -6.50 19.78
C THR A 340 -10.18 -6.14 20.39
N TYR A 341 -10.11 -5.29 21.42
CA TYR A 341 -11.28 -4.77 22.08
C TYR A 341 -11.97 -3.72 21.20
N ARG A 342 -13.29 -3.86 21.07
CA ARG A 342 -14.14 -3.01 20.24
C ARG A 342 -15.33 -2.53 21.04
N ASN A 343 -15.59 -1.23 21.01
CA ASN A 343 -16.71 -0.65 21.74
C ASN A 343 -17.08 0.73 21.17
N SER A 344 -18.11 1.35 21.73
CA SER A 344 -18.44 2.77 21.55
C SER A 344 -18.49 3.43 22.92
N VAL A 345 -18.12 4.72 22.97
CA VAL A 345 -18.40 5.60 24.10
C VAL A 345 -19.42 6.62 23.64
N LEU A 346 -20.63 6.56 24.19
CA LEU A 346 -21.72 7.46 23.82
C LEU A 346 -22.21 8.18 25.07
N CYS A 347 -22.33 9.51 25.01
CA CYS A 347 -22.72 10.34 26.15
C CYS A 347 -21.86 10.05 27.39
N GLY A 348 -20.56 9.83 27.19
CA GLY A 348 -19.59 9.56 28.26
C GLY A 348 -19.63 8.15 28.87
N SER A 349 -20.46 7.24 28.36
CA SER A 349 -20.58 5.86 28.86
C SER A 349 -20.12 4.84 27.82
N TRP A 350 -19.33 3.86 28.25
CA TRP A 350 -18.96 2.71 27.44
C TRP A 350 -20.18 1.82 27.19
N GLY A 351 -20.31 1.32 25.96
CA GLY A 351 -21.29 0.29 25.62
C GLY A 351 -20.81 -1.12 25.99
N VAL A 352 -21.48 -2.12 25.43
CA VAL A 352 -21.07 -3.54 25.55
C VAL A 352 -19.77 -3.76 24.79
N GLU A 353 -18.81 -4.44 25.40
CA GLU A 353 -17.50 -4.68 24.81
C GLU A 353 -17.49 -5.95 23.94
N GLU A 354 -16.86 -5.90 22.76
CA GLU A 354 -16.67 -7.03 21.85
C GLU A 354 -15.17 -7.35 21.70
N HIS A 355 -14.78 -8.63 21.82
CA HIS A 355 -13.38 -9.08 21.77
C HIS A 355 -13.19 -10.54 21.31
N SER A 356 -14.23 -11.14 20.72
CA SER A 356 -14.20 -12.51 20.21
C SER A 356 -13.82 -12.53 18.72
N GLU A 357 -12.53 -12.72 18.39
CA GLU A 357 -12.03 -12.87 17.01
C GLU A 357 -11.05 -14.04 16.89
N PRO A 358 -10.95 -14.70 15.72
CA PRO A 358 -10.22 -15.97 15.57
C PRO A 358 -8.68 -15.84 15.49
N GLY A 359 -8.09 -14.65 15.67
CA GLY A 359 -6.64 -14.50 15.74
C GLY A 359 -6.15 -13.05 15.77
N PHE A 360 -5.05 -12.79 16.48
CA PHE A 360 -4.48 -11.45 16.65
C PHE A 360 -3.43 -11.14 15.55
N PRO A 361 -3.69 -10.15 14.67
CA PRO A 361 -2.86 -9.95 13.47
C PRO A 361 -1.66 -9.03 13.71
N PHE A 362 -1.48 -8.47 14.91
CA PHE A 362 -0.44 -7.49 15.19
C PHE A 362 0.76 -8.13 15.89
N LYS A 363 1.96 -7.70 15.50
CA LYS A 363 3.22 -8.14 16.10
C LYS A 363 4.11 -6.94 16.41
N LYS A 364 4.82 -7.00 17.53
CA LYS A 364 5.76 -5.98 17.98
C LYS A 364 6.86 -5.76 16.93
N GLU A 365 7.23 -4.50 16.71
CA GLU A 365 8.23 -4.07 15.71
C GLU A 365 7.89 -4.38 14.24
N GLU A 366 6.68 -4.89 13.95
CA GLU A 366 6.18 -5.09 12.59
C GLU A 366 5.24 -3.95 12.17
N ARG A 367 5.20 -3.73 10.86
CA ARG A 367 4.29 -2.77 10.23
C ARG A 367 2.89 -3.36 10.11
N PHE A 368 1.89 -2.49 10.21
CA PHE A 368 0.52 -2.81 9.84
C PHE A 368 -0.10 -1.75 8.94
N GLU A 369 -0.99 -2.19 8.07
CA GLU A 369 -2.06 -1.40 7.48
C GLU A 369 -3.40 -1.93 8.00
N ILE A 370 -4.27 -1.02 8.44
CA ILE A 370 -5.65 -1.32 8.79
C ILE A 370 -6.57 -0.55 7.84
N ILE A 371 -7.47 -1.25 7.15
CA ILE A 371 -8.54 -0.63 6.36
C ILE A 371 -9.85 -0.75 7.13
N PHE A 372 -10.50 0.39 7.40
CA PHE A 372 -11.87 0.45 7.88
C PHE A 372 -12.78 0.78 6.70
N LEU A 373 -13.60 -0.17 6.25
CA LEU A 373 -14.60 0.03 5.21
C LEU A 373 -15.97 0.27 5.84
N VAL A 374 -16.58 1.41 5.58
CA VAL A 374 -17.89 1.80 6.13
C VAL A 374 -18.99 1.26 5.22
N LEU A 375 -19.63 0.17 5.61
CA LEU A 375 -20.78 -0.42 4.92
C LEU A 375 -22.08 0.00 5.60
N CYS A 376 -23.23 -0.33 5.00
CA CYS A 376 -24.54 0.01 5.57
C CYS A 376 -24.82 -0.69 6.92
N GLY A 377 -24.33 -1.92 7.10
CA GLY A 377 -24.54 -2.70 8.33
C GLY A 377 -23.49 -2.50 9.42
N GLY A 378 -22.33 -1.92 9.09
CA GLY A 378 -21.22 -1.80 10.02
C GLY A 378 -19.91 -1.41 9.34
N TYR A 379 -18.84 -1.41 10.13
CA TYR A 379 -17.48 -1.32 9.65
C TYR A 379 -16.95 -2.72 9.38
N LYS A 380 -16.41 -2.95 8.19
CA LYS A 380 -15.62 -4.15 7.89
C LYS A 380 -14.14 -3.79 7.95
N VAL A 381 -13.36 -4.55 8.72
CA VAL A 381 -11.96 -4.23 9.02
C VAL A 381 -11.03 -5.25 8.41
N PHE A 382 -10.01 -4.76 7.70
CA PHE A 382 -8.95 -5.57 7.12
C PHE A 382 -7.61 -5.18 7.73
N VAL A 383 -6.75 -6.14 8.01
CA VAL A 383 -5.37 -5.91 8.48
C VAL A 383 -4.41 -6.56 7.50
N ASN A 384 -3.47 -5.78 6.95
CA ASN A 384 -2.49 -6.23 5.96
C ASN A 384 -3.13 -6.99 4.78
N GLY A 385 -4.22 -6.42 4.24
CA GLY A 385 -4.96 -6.97 3.11
C GLY A 385 -5.83 -8.20 3.41
N LYS A 386 -5.92 -8.65 4.66
CA LYS A 386 -6.74 -9.80 5.07
C LYS A 386 -7.93 -9.36 5.92
N TYR A 387 -9.08 -9.98 5.70
CA TYR A 387 -10.25 -9.77 6.57
C TYR A 387 -9.88 -10.08 8.02
N TYR A 388 -10.29 -9.20 8.93
CA TYR A 388 -10.06 -9.37 10.36
C TYR A 388 -11.36 -9.50 11.14
N LEU A 389 -12.24 -8.49 11.06
CA LEU A 389 -13.48 -8.45 11.83
C LEU A 389 -14.50 -7.48 11.24
N ASP A 390 -15.74 -7.62 11.70
CA ASP A 390 -16.83 -6.66 11.50
C ASP A 390 -17.16 -5.96 12.82
N TYR A 391 -17.66 -4.72 12.74
CA TYR A 391 -18.21 -3.99 13.87
C TYR A 391 -19.54 -3.32 13.47
N VAL A 392 -20.65 -3.77 14.04
CA VAL A 392 -21.99 -3.29 13.68
C VAL A 392 -22.17 -1.84 14.14
N HIS A 393 -22.78 -1.02 13.29
CA HIS A 393 -23.06 0.38 13.63
C HIS A 393 -23.99 0.46 14.86
N ARG A 394 -23.52 1.12 15.93
CA ARG A 394 -24.35 1.44 17.10
C ARG A 394 -25.03 2.81 17.00
N VAL A 395 -24.45 3.68 16.18
CA VAL A 395 -24.97 5.01 15.81
C VAL A 395 -24.68 5.25 14.33
N ASP A 396 -25.33 6.25 13.75
CA ASP A 396 -25.09 6.63 12.36
C ASP A 396 -23.58 6.95 12.12
N PRO A 397 -22.89 6.22 11.22
CA PRO A 397 -21.48 6.46 10.93
C PRO A 397 -21.21 7.85 10.35
N CYS A 398 -22.22 8.55 9.82
CA CYS A 398 -22.10 9.92 9.32
C CYS A 398 -21.82 10.95 10.43
N ARG A 399 -21.97 10.55 11.69
CA ARG A 399 -21.57 11.37 12.85
C ARG A 399 -20.05 11.44 13.02
N VAL A 400 -19.29 10.49 12.46
CA VAL A 400 -17.83 10.49 12.57
C VAL A 400 -17.26 11.66 11.79
N ASN A 401 -16.50 12.50 12.48
CA ASN A 401 -15.84 13.68 11.91
C ASN A 401 -14.37 13.79 12.30
N HIS A 402 -13.87 12.94 13.21
CA HIS A 402 -12.47 12.92 13.63
C HIS A 402 -11.94 11.50 13.81
N VAL A 403 -10.62 11.37 13.75
CA VAL A 403 -9.89 10.17 14.13
C VAL A 403 -8.82 10.51 15.16
N MET A 404 -8.76 9.74 16.24
CA MET A 404 -7.68 9.83 17.22
C MET A 404 -6.84 8.55 17.21
N LEU A 405 -5.52 8.71 17.09
CA LEU A 405 -4.54 7.63 17.13
C LEU A 405 -3.64 7.78 18.36
N THR A 406 -3.58 6.77 19.22
CA THR A 406 -2.80 6.82 20.47
C THR A 406 -2.34 5.43 20.94
N GLY A 407 -1.60 5.38 22.04
CA GLY A 407 -1.01 4.17 22.61
C GLY A 407 0.28 3.73 21.91
N ASP A 408 0.62 2.45 22.04
CA ASP A 408 1.97 1.91 21.78
C ASP A 408 2.19 1.49 20.31
N ALA A 409 1.81 2.35 19.38
CA ALA A 409 2.13 2.23 17.96
C ALA A 409 2.61 3.58 17.41
N ASP A 410 3.57 3.55 16.49
CA ASP A 410 3.98 4.71 15.72
C ASP A 410 3.09 4.84 14.48
N PHE A 411 2.43 5.99 14.31
CA PHE A 411 1.56 6.25 13.18
C PHE A 411 2.22 7.24 12.23
N PHE A 412 1.86 7.16 10.94
CA PHE A 412 2.55 7.93 9.89
C PHE A 412 1.60 8.71 9.00
N LYS A 413 2.05 9.87 8.52
CA LYS A 413 1.43 10.65 7.44
C LYS A 413 2.34 10.72 6.21
N PRO A 414 1.79 10.54 4.98
CA PRO A 414 2.57 10.62 3.75
C PRO A 414 3.07 12.03 3.42
#